data_AF-A0A9N9NA82-F1
#
_entry.id   AF-A0A9N9NA82-F1
#
_cell.length_a   1.000
_cell.length_b   1.000
_cell.length_c   1.000
_cell.angle_alpha   90.00
_cell.angle_beta   90.00
_cell.angle_gamma   90.00
#
_symmetry.space_group_name_H-M   'P 1'
#
loop_
_entity.id
_entity.type
_entity.pdbx_description
1 polymer ?
#
loop_
_entity_poly.entity_id
_entity_poly.type
_entity_poly.pdbx_seq_one_letter_code
_entity_poly.pdbx_strand_id
1 'polypeptide(L)'
;AEEALKRRKCVCDGFAELFSELAKNAGLKVWKVKGKAKGVHYIPGDSIDNKKYAHAWNCTTYKGEFLFIDSTWGAGHLTDKTFEKRFEPFYFLTRPTSFIFTHLPDDEKEQYLSPPLTKEEFLNLNNVKPPFFAAGMEFREYIGHTITTNDDLIDFEITRYHPDEGQPLHAILLWNGKEVDVMIQRVVGYDASSGKVYRLQTACPSRGEGKLEIYVMFEGNKGPLAACFRVVNKGSGKNYSPFVKTFRVPFKFSIEKPTHLNLKYNKEYKFEFTIFDMKEEQHPEFSLFSPEKNIRKFHKISKCQDGSFTYGLDTKVDQKGDWKLVFSSDGKHFDFIAQYHVD
;
A
#
# COMPACT_ATOMS: atom_id res chain seq x y z
N ALA A 1 -26.13 1.46 28.23
CA ALA A 1 -26.57 2.45 27.23
C ALA A 1 -26.92 3.81 27.84
N GLU A 2 -27.82 3.90 28.83
CA GLU A 2 -28.26 5.19 29.40
C GLU A 2 -27.15 6.10 29.89
N GLU A 3 -26.16 5.57 30.63
CA GLU A 3 -25.02 6.38 31.12
C GLU A 3 -24.20 6.97 29.97
N ALA A 4 -23.99 6.21 28.89
CA ALA A 4 -23.28 6.69 27.70
C ALA A 4 -24.06 7.83 27.03
N LEU A 5 -25.39 7.70 26.95
CA LEU A 5 -26.28 8.72 26.37
C LEU A 5 -26.33 9.99 27.24
N LYS A 6 -26.47 9.83 28.57
CA LYS A 6 -26.50 10.93 29.55
C LYS A 6 -25.16 11.69 29.58
N ARG A 7 -24.04 10.96 29.65
CA ARG A 7 -22.69 11.57 29.75
C ARG A 7 -22.12 12.01 28.40
N ARG A 8 -22.69 11.54 27.29
CA ARG A 8 -22.16 11.72 25.92
C ARG A 8 -20.68 11.31 25.79
N LYS A 9 -20.23 10.36 26.62
CA LYS A 9 -18.85 9.89 26.70
C LYS A 9 -18.84 8.45 27.20
N CYS A 10 -18.16 7.56 26.48
CA CYS A 10 -17.94 6.17 26.88
C CYS A 10 -16.74 5.56 26.14
N VAL A 11 -16.37 4.33 26.49
CA VAL A 11 -15.41 3.50 25.76
C VAL A 11 -16.14 2.52 24.85
N CYS A 12 -15.41 1.65 24.13
CA CYS A 12 -15.95 0.73 23.15
C CYS A 12 -17.17 -0.08 23.63
N ASP A 13 -17.12 -0.60 24.86
CA ASP A 13 -18.24 -1.36 25.45
C ASP A 13 -19.52 -0.52 25.53
N GLY A 14 -19.42 0.77 25.84
CA GLY A 14 -20.55 1.70 25.90
C GLY A 14 -21.06 2.13 24.53
N PHE A 15 -20.17 2.31 23.54
CA PHE A 15 -20.56 2.55 22.14
C PHE A 15 -21.35 1.36 21.60
N ALA A 16 -20.82 0.16 21.75
CA ALA A 16 -21.44 -1.06 21.28
C ALA A 16 -22.80 -1.33 21.97
N GLU A 17 -22.89 -1.06 23.27
CA GLU A 17 -24.15 -1.19 24.02
C GLU A 17 -25.19 -0.16 23.58
N LEU A 18 -24.80 1.11 23.42
CA LEU A 18 -25.71 2.17 23.00
C LEU A 18 -26.24 1.92 21.59
N PHE A 19 -25.37 1.54 20.65
CA PHE A 19 -25.78 1.20 19.29
C PHE A 19 -26.74 0.01 19.28
N SER A 20 -26.41 -1.05 20.03
CA SER A 20 -27.24 -2.24 20.18
C SER A 20 -28.66 -1.90 20.64
N GLU A 21 -28.78 -1.12 21.72
CA GLU A 21 -30.08 -0.74 22.27
C GLU A 21 -30.88 0.15 21.31
N LEU A 22 -30.26 1.14 20.66
CA LEU A 22 -30.94 1.98 19.68
C LEU A 22 -31.47 1.18 18.48
N ALA A 23 -30.63 0.30 17.92
CA ALA A 23 -31.00 -0.52 16.77
C ALA A 23 -32.08 -1.56 17.12
N LYS A 24 -32.02 -2.19 18.29
CA LYS A 24 -33.11 -3.08 18.76
C LYS A 24 -34.44 -2.34 18.91
N ASN A 25 -34.43 -1.12 19.47
CA ASN A 25 -35.64 -0.29 19.57
C ASN A 25 -36.17 0.14 18.20
N ALA A 26 -35.30 0.24 17.19
CA ALA A 26 -35.67 0.46 15.79
C ALA A 26 -36.13 -0.83 15.06
N GLY A 27 -36.24 -1.97 15.76
CA GLY A 27 -36.64 -3.25 15.17
C GLY A 27 -35.55 -3.97 14.39
N LEU A 28 -34.28 -3.56 14.52
CA LEU A 28 -33.16 -4.17 13.83
C LEU A 28 -32.55 -5.31 14.66
N LYS A 29 -32.14 -6.37 13.97
CA LYS A 29 -31.41 -7.49 14.58
C LYS A 29 -29.94 -7.13 14.71
N VAL A 30 -29.53 -6.75 15.91
CA VAL A 30 -28.13 -6.49 16.24
C VAL A 30 -27.78 -7.09 17.59
N TRP A 31 -26.56 -7.56 17.73
CA TRP A 31 -26.00 -7.98 19.01
C TRP A 31 -24.59 -7.44 19.16
N LYS A 32 -24.10 -7.52 20.40
CA LYS A 32 -22.77 -7.07 20.77
C LYS A 32 -21.83 -8.26 20.75
N VAL A 33 -20.65 -8.06 20.18
CA VAL A 33 -19.55 -9.03 20.12
C VAL A 33 -18.40 -8.48 20.95
N LYS A 34 -17.76 -9.36 21.72
CA LYS A 34 -16.57 -9.05 22.51
C LYS A 34 -15.38 -9.78 21.93
N GLY A 35 -14.20 -9.18 22.04
CA GLY A 35 -12.99 -9.81 21.58
C GLY A 35 -11.76 -8.93 21.73
N LYS A 36 -10.81 -9.12 20.83
CA LYS A 36 -9.54 -8.40 20.77
C LYS A 36 -9.37 -7.72 19.42
N ALA A 37 -8.71 -6.57 19.38
CA ALA A 37 -8.49 -5.85 18.14
C ALA A 37 -7.07 -5.28 17.97
N LYS A 38 -6.54 -5.34 16.75
CA LYS A 38 -5.27 -4.75 16.30
C LYS A 38 -5.44 -3.24 16.09
N GLY A 39 -5.62 -2.52 17.20
CA GLY A 39 -5.85 -1.07 17.21
C GLY A 39 -4.65 -0.24 16.74
N VAL A 40 -4.74 1.08 16.93
CA VAL A 40 -3.74 2.05 16.41
C VAL A 40 -2.31 1.82 16.93
N HIS A 41 -2.18 1.23 18.13
CA HIS A 41 -0.89 0.96 18.77
C HIS A 41 -0.40 -0.48 18.56
N TYR A 42 -1.07 -1.27 17.73
CA TYR A 42 -0.63 -2.63 17.43
C TYR A 42 0.60 -2.62 16.52
N ILE A 43 1.67 -3.27 16.97
CA ILE A 43 2.88 -3.50 16.17
C ILE A 43 2.83 -4.95 15.66
N PRO A 44 3.10 -5.20 14.36
CA PRO A 44 3.16 -6.56 13.83
C PRO A 44 4.07 -7.47 14.66
N GLY A 45 3.53 -8.60 15.12
CA GLY A 45 4.23 -9.55 15.99
C GLY A 45 3.90 -9.40 17.49
N ASP A 46 3.18 -8.35 17.89
CA ASP A 46 2.71 -8.21 19.27
C ASP A 46 1.73 -9.34 19.66
N SER A 47 1.82 -9.80 20.91
CA SER A 47 0.73 -10.57 21.53
C SER A 47 -0.47 -9.68 21.84
N ILE A 48 -1.67 -10.20 21.61
CA ILE A 48 -2.94 -9.52 21.90
C ILE A 48 -3.58 -9.93 23.25
N ASP A 49 -2.88 -10.66 24.11
CA ASP A 49 -3.46 -11.18 25.36
C ASP A 49 -3.66 -10.13 26.45
N ASN A 50 -3.00 -8.99 26.32
CA ASN A 50 -3.16 -7.90 27.26
C ASN A 50 -4.54 -7.23 27.10
N LYS A 51 -5.18 -6.85 28.21
CA LYS A 51 -6.45 -6.12 28.26
C LYS A 51 -6.47 -4.84 27.42
N LYS A 52 -5.32 -4.23 27.12
CA LYS A 52 -5.24 -3.06 26.22
C LYS A 52 -5.74 -3.32 24.79
N TYR A 53 -5.80 -4.59 24.37
CA TYR A 53 -6.35 -4.99 23.07
C TYR A 53 -7.82 -5.43 23.16
N ALA A 54 -8.40 -5.53 24.36
CA ALA A 54 -9.80 -5.89 24.52
C ALA A 54 -10.68 -4.82 23.88
N HIS A 55 -11.67 -5.26 23.10
CA HIS A 55 -12.55 -4.38 22.34
C HIS A 55 -13.96 -4.97 22.25
N ALA A 56 -14.92 -4.13 21.92
CA ALA A 56 -16.31 -4.51 21.75
C ALA A 56 -16.92 -3.76 20.57
N TRP A 57 -17.69 -4.49 19.77
CA TRP A 57 -18.35 -3.99 18.57
C TRP A 57 -19.71 -4.68 18.41
N ASN A 58 -20.38 -4.47 17.29
CA ASN A 58 -21.67 -5.05 16.99
C ASN A 58 -21.62 -5.92 15.73
N CYS A 59 -22.51 -6.90 15.67
CA CYS A 59 -22.82 -7.64 14.46
C CYS A 59 -24.32 -7.56 14.19
N THR A 60 -24.68 -7.53 12.91
CA THR A 60 -26.06 -7.53 12.43
C THR A 60 -26.21 -8.51 11.26
N THR A 61 -27.45 -8.83 10.93
CA THR A 61 -27.77 -9.56 9.70
C THR A 61 -28.48 -8.64 8.72
N TYR A 62 -28.01 -8.61 7.48
CA TYR A 62 -28.65 -7.86 6.40
C TYR A 62 -28.60 -8.68 5.12
N LYS A 63 -29.76 -8.89 4.50
CA LYS A 63 -29.91 -9.71 3.27
C LYS A 63 -29.26 -11.10 3.36
N GLY A 64 -29.30 -11.72 4.53
CA GLY A 64 -28.73 -13.05 4.77
C GLY A 64 -27.22 -13.07 5.05
N GLU A 65 -26.55 -11.91 5.04
CA GLU A 65 -25.13 -11.79 5.38
C GLU A 65 -24.95 -11.27 6.82
N PHE A 66 -23.96 -11.81 7.52
CA PHE A 66 -23.46 -11.23 8.77
C PHE A 66 -22.56 -10.06 8.45
N LEU A 67 -22.78 -8.92 9.09
CA LEU A 67 -22.02 -7.69 8.88
C LEU A 67 -21.66 -7.05 10.21
N PHE A 68 -20.43 -6.55 10.32
CA PHE A 68 -19.92 -5.93 11.53
C PHE A 68 -20.08 -4.41 11.52
N ILE A 69 -20.24 -3.86 12.72
CA ILE A 69 -20.33 -2.42 12.96
C ILE A 69 -19.46 -2.11 14.18
N ASP A 70 -18.44 -1.28 14.02
CA ASP A 70 -17.70 -0.69 15.14
C ASP A 70 -17.98 0.80 15.22
N SER A 71 -18.96 1.16 16.04
CA SER A 71 -19.32 2.56 16.27
C SER A 71 -18.22 3.37 16.99
N THR A 72 -17.28 2.70 17.65
CA THR A 72 -16.18 3.35 18.37
C THR A 72 -15.14 3.88 17.39
N TRP A 73 -14.64 3.00 16.51
CA TRP A 73 -13.63 3.36 15.51
C TRP A 73 -14.25 3.99 14.27
N GLY A 74 -15.54 3.75 14.00
CA GLY A 74 -16.31 4.43 12.97
C GLY A 74 -16.61 5.90 13.28
N ALA A 75 -16.56 6.32 14.55
CA ALA A 75 -16.88 7.70 14.95
C ALA A 75 -15.73 8.70 14.74
N GLY A 76 -14.49 8.23 14.65
CA GLY A 76 -13.30 9.09 14.61
C GLY A 76 -12.03 8.41 15.09
N HIS A 77 -10.98 9.21 15.23
CA HIS A 77 -9.66 8.73 15.65
C HIS A 77 -9.06 9.65 16.72
N LEU A 78 -8.04 9.15 17.41
CA LEU A 78 -7.28 9.93 18.39
C LEU A 78 -6.02 10.50 17.72
N THR A 79 -5.88 11.82 17.74
CA THR A 79 -4.69 12.56 17.29
C THR A 79 -4.14 13.32 18.49
N ASP A 80 -2.91 13.03 18.92
CA ASP A 80 -2.24 13.70 20.06
C ASP A 80 -3.11 13.80 21.32
N LYS A 81 -3.79 12.70 21.66
CA LYS A 81 -4.75 12.56 22.79
C LYS A 81 -6.06 13.35 22.65
N THR A 82 -6.28 14.00 21.52
CA THR A 82 -7.54 14.66 21.17
C THR A 82 -8.35 13.76 20.25
N PHE A 83 -9.64 13.60 20.53
CA PHE A 83 -10.54 12.87 19.64
C PHE A 83 -10.99 13.76 18.49
N GLU A 84 -10.67 13.35 17.27
CA GLU A 84 -11.14 13.97 16.05
C GLU A 84 -12.34 13.19 15.54
N LYS A 85 -13.51 13.83 15.52
CA LYS A 85 -14.73 13.22 14.99
C LYS A 85 -14.65 13.19 13.46
N ARG A 86 -14.47 11.99 12.91
CA ARG A 86 -14.44 11.74 11.47
C ARG A 86 -15.05 10.39 11.21
N PHE A 87 -16.12 10.35 10.41
CA PHE A 87 -16.75 9.09 10.08
C PHE A 87 -15.78 8.22 9.26
N GLU A 88 -15.54 6.99 9.72
CA GLU A 88 -14.73 5.99 9.02
C GLU A 88 -15.65 4.90 8.44
N PRO A 89 -15.97 4.97 7.14
CA PRO A 89 -16.96 4.09 6.52
C PRO A 89 -16.61 2.61 6.59
N PHE A 90 -15.32 2.28 6.67
CA PHE A 90 -14.89 0.89 6.78
C PHE A 90 -15.56 0.13 7.92
N TYR A 91 -15.86 0.80 9.05
CA TYR A 91 -16.43 0.19 10.25
C TYR A 91 -17.96 0.12 10.26
N PHE A 92 -18.64 0.40 9.13
CA PHE A 92 -20.09 0.30 9.02
C PHE A 92 -20.48 -0.76 7.99
N LEU A 93 -21.15 -1.82 8.45
CA LEU A 93 -21.58 -2.95 7.63
C LEU A 93 -20.42 -3.67 6.92
N THR A 94 -19.31 -3.86 7.63
CA THR A 94 -18.12 -4.53 7.13
C THR A 94 -18.33 -6.04 7.03
N ARG A 95 -17.90 -6.64 5.93
CA ARG A 95 -17.92 -8.11 5.78
C ARG A 95 -16.94 -8.79 6.75
N PRO A 96 -17.25 -10.00 7.25
CA PRO A 96 -16.36 -10.77 8.10
C PRO A 96 -14.95 -10.95 7.54
N THR A 97 -14.84 -11.22 6.23
CA THR A 97 -13.57 -11.43 5.53
C THR A 97 -12.65 -10.21 5.52
N SER A 98 -13.19 -9.00 5.65
CA SER A 98 -12.40 -7.76 5.78
C SER A 98 -12.20 -7.37 7.24
N PHE A 99 -13.22 -7.56 8.09
CA PHE A 99 -13.20 -7.16 9.49
C PHE A 99 -12.19 -7.98 10.32
N ILE A 100 -12.03 -9.27 10.01
CA ILE A 100 -11.11 -10.20 10.68
C ILE A 100 -9.64 -9.77 10.62
N PHE A 101 -9.23 -8.90 9.69
CA PHE A 101 -7.86 -8.38 9.66
C PHE A 101 -7.52 -7.53 10.89
N THR A 102 -8.54 -6.99 11.56
CA THR A 102 -8.36 -6.11 12.71
C THR A 102 -9.05 -6.59 13.98
N HIS A 103 -10.13 -7.38 13.89
CA HIS A 103 -10.95 -7.78 15.03
C HIS A 103 -11.08 -9.30 15.13
N LEU A 104 -10.70 -9.86 16.27
CA LEU A 104 -10.85 -11.27 16.61
C LEU A 104 -11.88 -11.42 17.75
N PRO A 105 -13.09 -11.94 17.49
CA PRO A 105 -14.05 -12.32 18.52
C PRO A 105 -13.48 -13.30 19.56
N ASP A 106 -13.98 -13.25 20.79
CA ASP A 106 -13.65 -14.23 21.84
C ASP A 106 -14.28 -15.61 21.56
N ASP A 107 -15.46 -15.66 20.93
CA ASP A 107 -16.09 -16.89 20.42
C ASP A 107 -15.79 -17.05 18.92
N GLU A 108 -15.12 -18.14 18.53
CA GLU A 108 -14.76 -18.43 17.14
C GLU A 108 -15.98 -18.47 16.20
N LYS A 109 -17.17 -18.84 16.68
CA LYS A 109 -18.40 -18.87 15.87
C LYS A 109 -18.87 -17.47 15.50
N GLU A 110 -18.54 -16.47 16.31
CA GLU A 110 -18.86 -15.07 16.04
C GLU A 110 -17.89 -14.43 15.04
N GLN A 111 -16.91 -15.16 14.51
CA GLN A 111 -16.12 -14.72 13.36
C GLN A 111 -16.94 -14.71 12.08
N TYR A 112 -17.95 -15.59 11.97
CA TYR A 112 -18.74 -15.82 10.76
C TYR A 112 -17.85 -16.10 9.52
N LEU A 113 -16.75 -16.82 9.76
CA LEU A 113 -15.84 -17.34 8.75
C LEU A 113 -15.93 -18.87 8.72
N SER A 114 -15.65 -19.45 7.57
CA SER A 114 -15.64 -20.90 7.37
C SER A 114 -14.42 -21.31 6.54
N PRO A 115 -13.38 -21.89 7.16
CA PRO A 115 -13.23 -22.14 8.60
C PRO A 115 -13.00 -20.83 9.40
N PRO A 116 -13.29 -20.82 10.72
CA PRO A 116 -12.82 -19.75 11.59
C PRO A 116 -11.29 -19.78 11.69
N LEU A 117 -10.69 -18.61 11.90
CA LEU A 117 -9.26 -18.47 12.14
C LEU A 117 -8.95 -18.74 13.62
N THR A 118 -7.87 -19.45 13.85
CA THR A 118 -7.21 -19.49 15.16
C THR A 118 -6.60 -18.12 15.48
N LYS A 119 -6.31 -17.89 16.76
CA LYS A 119 -5.58 -16.69 17.19
C LYS A 119 -4.22 -16.55 16.52
N GLU A 120 -3.51 -17.66 16.29
CA GLU A 120 -2.19 -17.65 15.62
C GLU A 120 -2.31 -17.20 14.17
N GLU A 121 -3.28 -17.75 13.43
CA GLU A 121 -3.58 -17.33 12.05
C GLU A 121 -4.00 -15.87 11.98
N PHE A 122 -4.89 -15.42 12.89
CA PHE A 122 -5.28 -14.02 13.01
C PHE A 122 -4.07 -13.10 13.21
N LEU A 123 -3.16 -13.46 14.13
CA LEU A 123 -1.94 -12.68 14.39
C LEU A 123 -1.04 -12.68 13.16
N ASN A 124 -1.01 -13.79 12.41
CA ASN A 124 -0.21 -13.91 11.22
C ASN A 124 -0.76 -13.16 10.00
N LEU A 125 -2.04 -12.75 9.97
CA LEU A 125 -2.59 -11.92 8.89
C LEU A 125 -1.79 -10.62 8.67
N ASN A 126 -1.75 -10.18 7.41
CA ASN A 126 -1.22 -8.87 7.01
C ASN A 126 -1.82 -7.77 7.90
N ASN A 127 -1.00 -6.88 8.46
CA ASN A 127 -1.51 -5.77 9.26
C ASN A 127 -1.95 -4.62 8.35
N VAL A 128 -3.19 -4.70 7.90
CA VAL A 128 -3.86 -3.69 7.07
C VAL A 128 -4.78 -2.81 7.91
N LYS A 129 -5.01 -1.59 7.41
CA LYS A 129 -5.83 -0.54 8.03
C LYS A 129 -6.98 -0.16 7.09
N PRO A 130 -8.03 0.56 7.57
CA PRO A 130 -9.14 1.00 6.73
C PRO A 130 -8.76 1.60 5.35
N PRO A 131 -7.71 2.43 5.22
CA PRO A 131 -7.28 2.96 3.92
C PRO A 131 -6.92 1.90 2.89
N PHE A 132 -6.48 0.71 3.32
CA PHE A 132 -6.18 -0.40 2.43
C PHE A 132 -7.45 -0.89 1.70
N PHE A 133 -8.51 -1.11 2.46
CA PHE A 133 -9.80 -1.55 1.91
C PHE A 133 -10.49 -0.43 1.13
N ALA A 134 -10.44 0.81 1.62
CA ALA A 134 -11.00 1.96 0.93
C ALA A 134 -10.34 2.20 -0.44
N ALA A 135 -9.04 1.94 -0.56
CA ALA A 135 -8.31 2.02 -1.82
C ALA A 135 -8.53 0.81 -2.76
N GLY A 136 -9.36 -0.15 -2.35
CA GLY A 136 -9.63 -1.39 -3.09
C GLY A 136 -8.39 -2.24 -3.29
N MET A 137 -7.45 -2.22 -2.33
CA MET A 137 -6.21 -2.98 -2.40
C MET A 137 -6.41 -4.44 -1.98
N GLU A 138 -5.71 -5.34 -2.65
CA GLU A 138 -5.55 -6.74 -2.26
C GLU A 138 -4.13 -7.19 -2.52
N PHE A 139 -3.55 -7.98 -1.62
CA PHE A 139 -2.25 -8.62 -1.88
C PHE A 139 -2.44 -9.80 -2.83
N ARG A 140 -1.53 -9.97 -3.78
CA ARG A 140 -1.57 -11.10 -4.71
C ARG A 140 -1.04 -12.40 -4.13
N GLU A 141 -0.38 -12.31 -2.98
CA GLU A 141 0.16 -13.44 -2.24
C GLU A 141 -0.05 -13.27 -0.73
N TYR A 142 0.01 -14.38 -0.02
CA TYR A 142 -0.02 -14.37 1.43
C TYR A 142 1.38 -14.03 1.98
N ILE A 143 1.54 -12.80 2.48
CA ILE A 143 2.80 -12.31 3.05
C ILE A 143 2.88 -12.63 4.54
N GLY A 144 1.76 -12.45 5.23
CA GLY A 144 1.66 -12.46 6.67
C GLY A 144 2.16 -11.17 7.34
N HIS A 145 2.31 -11.20 8.66
CA HIS A 145 2.71 -10.02 9.44
C HIS A 145 4.23 -9.70 9.38
N THR A 146 5.06 -10.66 8.93
CA THR A 146 6.51 -10.53 8.85
C THR A 146 7.03 -10.97 7.47
N ILE A 147 7.74 -10.07 6.79
CA ILE A 147 8.50 -10.37 5.57
C ILE A 147 9.90 -10.84 5.98
N THR A 148 10.32 -12.05 5.58
CA THR A 148 11.67 -12.56 5.84
C THR A 148 12.41 -12.76 4.52
N THR A 149 13.60 -12.17 4.41
CA THR A 149 14.48 -12.34 3.24
C THR A 149 15.88 -12.83 3.65
N ASN A 150 16.53 -13.58 2.75
CA ASN A 150 17.90 -14.07 2.92
C ASN A 150 18.89 -13.43 1.93
N ASP A 151 18.37 -12.80 0.89
CA ASP A 151 19.14 -12.21 -0.21
C ASP A 151 18.99 -10.68 -0.25
N ASP A 152 18.54 -10.09 0.86
CA ASP A 152 18.29 -8.67 1.05
C ASP A 152 17.07 -8.13 0.30
N LEU A 153 16.50 -8.86 -0.67
CA LEU A 153 15.46 -8.36 -1.56
C LEU A 153 14.05 -8.55 -0.98
N ILE A 154 13.19 -7.58 -1.26
CA ILE A 154 11.75 -7.62 -1.00
C ILE A 154 11.04 -7.28 -2.29
N ASP A 155 10.13 -8.15 -2.72
CA ASP A 155 9.40 -8.03 -3.96
C ASP A 155 8.04 -8.70 -3.79
N PHE A 156 6.96 -7.94 -3.96
CA PHE A 156 5.60 -8.45 -3.91
C PHE A 156 4.65 -7.54 -4.70
N GLU A 157 3.45 -8.04 -4.99
CA GLU A 157 2.46 -7.34 -5.79
C GLU A 157 1.15 -7.08 -5.03
N ILE A 158 0.55 -5.93 -5.30
CA ILE A 158 -0.77 -5.52 -4.82
C ILE A 158 -1.66 -5.21 -6.04
N THR A 159 -2.89 -5.72 -6.03
CA THR A 159 -3.94 -5.34 -6.98
C THR A 159 -4.76 -4.18 -6.42
N ARG A 160 -5.17 -3.23 -7.26
CA ARG A 160 -6.16 -2.18 -6.97
C ARG A 160 -7.35 -2.30 -7.91
N TYR A 161 -8.54 -2.53 -7.35
CA TYR A 161 -9.78 -2.67 -8.13
C TYR A 161 -10.62 -1.39 -8.21
N HIS A 162 -10.28 -0.35 -7.43
CA HIS A 162 -11.11 0.87 -7.34
C HIS A 162 -10.54 2.04 -8.16
N PRO A 163 -11.38 2.82 -8.86
CA PRO A 163 -10.97 3.96 -9.70
C PRO A 163 -10.50 5.22 -8.93
N ASP A 164 -10.45 5.21 -7.60
CA ASP A 164 -9.81 6.28 -6.79
C ASP A 164 -8.27 6.23 -6.86
N GLU A 165 -7.74 5.89 -8.03
CA GLU A 165 -6.32 5.96 -8.39
C GLU A 165 -5.76 7.39 -8.41
N GLY A 166 -6.62 8.40 -8.24
CA GLY A 166 -6.19 9.78 -8.00
C GLY A 166 -5.21 9.86 -6.81
N GLN A 167 -5.33 8.95 -5.84
CA GLN A 167 -4.45 8.84 -4.69
C GLN A 167 -3.24 7.93 -4.99
N PRO A 168 -2.00 8.48 -5.07
CA PRO A 168 -0.82 7.68 -5.32
C PRO A 168 -0.47 6.80 -4.11
N LEU A 169 0.13 5.65 -4.38
CA LEU A 169 0.74 4.84 -3.33
C LEU A 169 2.12 5.38 -3.00
N HIS A 170 2.48 5.30 -1.73
CA HIS A 170 3.83 5.55 -1.25
C HIS A 170 4.22 4.43 -0.27
N ALA A 171 5.46 4.02 -0.28
CA ALA A 171 5.96 3.03 0.66
C ALA A 171 7.39 3.35 1.06
N ILE A 172 7.70 3.03 2.32
CA ILE A 172 9.03 3.22 2.91
C ILE A 172 9.40 1.98 3.70
N LEU A 173 10.69 1.65 3.66
CA LEU A 173 11.30 0.70 4.58
C LEU A 173 12.08 1.50 5.63
N LEU A 174 11.59 1.48 6.87
CA LEU A 174 12.29 2.02 8.03
C LEU A 174 13.34 1.01 8.49
N TRP A 175 14.61 1.37 8.38
CA TRP A 175 15.75 0.51 8.69
C TRP A 175 16.80 1.27 9.50
N ASN A 176 17.07 0.83 10.74
CA ASN A 176 18.04 1.48 11.64
C ASN A 176 17.85 3.01 11.78
N GLY A 177 16.59 3.46 11.87
CA GLY A 177 16.25 4.88 12.00
C GLY A 177 16.39 5.70 10.72
N LYS A 178 16.59 5.06 9.57
CA LYS A 178 16.62 5.70 8.25
C LYS A 178 15.50 5.18 7.36
N GLU A 179 15.02 6.04 6.49
CA GLU A 179 14.11 5.66 5.41
C GLU A 179 14.91 5.08 4.24
N VAL A 180 14.44 3.95 3.74
CA VAL A 180 14.90 3.30 2.52
C VAL A 180 13.74 3.29 1.54
N ASP A 181 13.99 3.79 0.34
CA ASP A 181 12.96 3.91 -0.69
C ASP A 181 12.40 2.54 -1.10
N VAL A 182 11.10 2.50 -1.31
CA VAL A 182 10.40 1.38 -1.96
C VAL A 182 9.95 1.85 -3.33
N MET A 183 10.44 1.20 -4.37
CA MET A 183 10.00 1.44 -5.74
C MET A 183 8.65 0.80 -5.95
N ILE A 184 7.67 1.59 -6.42
CA ILE A 184 6.34 1.12 -6.76
C ILE A 184 6.13 1.32 -8.26
N GLN A 185 5.83 0.24 -8.98
CA GLN A 185 5.66 0.24 -10.43
C GLN A 185 4.37 -0.44 -10.83
N ARG A 186 3.62 0.16 -11.76
CA ARG A 186 2.46 -0.50 -12.35
C ARG A 186 2.93 -1.61 -13.29
N VAL A 187 2.38 -2.80 -13.11
CA VAL A 187 2.66 -3.96 -13.95
C VAL A 187 1.80 -3.89 -15.22
N VAL A 188 2.44 -4.17 -16.36
CA VAL A 188 1.82 -4.23 -17.68
C VAL A 188 0.84 -5.40 -17.80
N GLY A 189 -0.25 -5.19 -18.53
CA GLY A 189 -1.22 -6.23 -18.88
C GLY A 189 -2.43 -6.30 -17.94
N TYR A 190 -2.54 -5.35 -17.02
CA TYR A 190 -3.65 -5.25 -16.07
C TYR A 190 -4.32 -3.88 -16.19
N ASP A 191 -5.64 -3.89 -16.32
CA ASP A 191 -6.46 -2.70 -16.53
C ASP A 191 -7.48 -2.48 -15.39
N ALA A 192 -8.30 -1.44 -15.53
CA ALA A 192 -9.31 -1.11 -14.53
C ALA A 192 -10.38 -2.20 -14.35
N SER A 193 -10.62 -3.04 -15.36
CA SER A 193 -11.60 -4.14 -15.29
C SER A 193 -11.04 -5.37 -14.58
N SER A 194 -9.75 -5.69 -14.80
CA SER A 194 -9.06 -6.79 -14.12
C SER A 194 -8.52 -6.41 -12.74
N GLY A 195 -8.51 -5.12 -12.42
CA GLY A 195 -7.74 -4.53 -11.32
C GLY A 195 -6.30 -4.27 -11.76
N LYS A 196 -5.80 -3.04 -11.52
CA LYS A 196 -4.42 -2.67 -11.85
C LYS A 196 -3.47 -3.27 -10.83
N VAL A 197 -2.35 -3.81 -11.30
CA VAL A 197 -1.35 -4.43 -10.42
C VAL A 197 -0.17 -3.50 -10.24
N TYR A 198 0.31 -3.39 -9.01
CA TYR A 198 1.49 -2.63 -8.62
C TYR A 198 2.50 -3.55 -7.94
N ARG A 199 3.73 -3.55 -8.46
CA ARG A 199 4.87 -4.25 -7.88
C ARG A 199 5.61 -3.31 -6.94
N LEU A 200 5.85 -3.77 -5.71
CA LEU A 200 6.60 -3.06 -4.69
C LEU A 200 7.94 -3.75 -4.50
N GLN A 201 9.03 -3.01 -4.70
CA GLN A 201 10.38 -3.54 -4.60
C GLN A 201 11.24 -2.69 -3.68
N THR A 202 12.02 -3.34 -2.84
CA THR A 202 13.09 -2.70 -2.06
C THR A 202 14.15 -3.72 -1.68
N ALA A 203 15.24 -3.24 -1.08
CA ALA A 203 16.29 -4.08 -0.55
C ALA A 203 16.72 -3.60 0.83
N CYS A 204 17.05 -4.55 1.70
CA CYS A 204 17.50 -4.28 3.06
C CYS A 204 18.99 -3.89 3.04
N PRO A 205 19.39 -2.74 3.61
CA PRO A 205 20.79 -2.28 3.58
C PRO A 205 21.79 -3.13 4.37
N SER A 206 21.32 -3.97 5.30
CA SER A 206 22.16 -4.82 6.14
C SER A 206 21.37 -6.01 6.67
N ARG A 207 22.04 -6.96 7.33
CA ARG A 207 21.38 -7.91 8.24
C ARG A 207 20.65 -7.14 9.34
N GLY A 208 19.48 -7.61 9.75
CA GLY A 208 18.75 -7.03 10.88
C GLY A 208 17.24 -7.05 10.70
N GLU A 209 16.58 -6.10 11.34
CA GLU A 209 15.14 -5.95 11.30
C GLU A 209 14.73 -4.51 10.99
N GLY A 210 13.55 -4.35 10.40
CA GLY A 210 12.96 -3.07 10.09
C GLY A 210 11.45 -3.15 9.95
N LYS A 211 10.87 -2.09 9.41
CA LYS A 211 9.42 -1.96 9.24
C LYS A 211 9.11 -1.44 7.86
N LEU A 212 8.31 -2.17 7.08
CA LEU A 212 7.82 -1.69 5.80
C LEU A 212 6.42 -1.12 5.99
N GLU A 213 6.21 0.10 5.53
CA GLU A 213 4.94 0.83 5.65
C GLU A 213 4.47 1.24 4.26
N ILE A 214 3.17 1.03 4.01
CA ILE A 214 2.50 1.40 2.77
C ILE A 214 1.42 2.42 3.10
N TYR A 215 1.42 3.52 2.37
CA TYR A 215 0.54 4.66 2.52
C TYR A 215 -0.28 4.86 1.26
N VAL A 216 -1.54 5.27 1.43
CA VAL A 216 -2.37 5.82 0.36
C VAL A 216 -2.34 7.33 0.52
N MET A 217 -1.78 8.05 -0.44
CA MET A 217 -1.52 9.48 -0.29
C MET A 217 -2.72 10.34 -0.66
N PHE A 218 -3.00 11.38 0.12
CA PHE A 218 -3.90 12.44 -0.31
C PHE A 218 -3.19 13.41 -1.27
N GLU A 219 -3.92 14.34 -1.87
CA GLU A 219 -3.29 15.47 -2.57
C GLU A 219 -2.30 16.19 -1.62
N GLY A 220 -0.99 16.10 -1.90
CA GLY A 220 0.09 16.59 -1.05
C GLY A 220 1.13 15.53 -0.66
N ASN A 221 1.92 15.78 0.40
CA ASN A 221 3.00 14.90 0.87
C ASN A 221 2.62 14.09 2.13
N LYS A 222 1.33 13.85 2.38
CA LYS A 222 0.86 13.07 3.55
C LYS A 222 -0.29 12.14 3.16
N GLY A 223 -0.29 10.93 3.73
CA GLY A 223 -1.33 9.93 3.54
C GLY A 223 -1.48 9.05 4.78
N PRO A 224 -2.65 8.43 5.02
CA PRO A 224 -2.80 7.48 6.10
C PRO A 224 -2.09 6.16 5.78
N LEU A 225 -1.61 5.51 6.85
CA LEU A 225 -1.03 4.17 6.78
C LEU A 225 -2.12 3.18 6.34
N ALA A 226 -1.85 2.46 5.26
CA ALA A 226 -2.71 1.42 4.72
C ALA A 226 -2.27 0.02 5.14
N ALA A 227 -0.96 -0.26 5.11
CA ALA A 227 -0.43 -1.56 5.54
C ALA A 227 0.94 -1.41 6.20
N CYS A 228 1.29 -2.36 7.06
CA CYS A 228 2.54 -2.37 7.80
C CYS A 228 3.05 -3.79 8.02
N PHE A 229 4.35 -4.00 7.86
CA PHE A 229 5.01 -5.29 8.03
C PHE A 229 6.24 -5.15 8.91
N ARG A 230 6.51 -6.17 9.74
CA ARG A 230 7.87 -6.38 10.26
C ARG A 230 8.71 -6.95 9.13
N VAL A 231 9.95 -6.51 9.01
CA VAL A 231 10.89 -7.02 8.01
C VAL A 231 12.08 -7.62 8.75
N VAL A 232 12.50 -8.82 8.37
CA VAL A 232 13.68 -9.51 8.89
C VAL A 232 14.58 -9.87 7.72
N ASN A 233 15.78 -9.29 7.69
CA ASN A 233 16.81 -9.64 6.72
C ASN A 233 17.90 -10.51 7.37
N LYS A 234 18.08 -11.71 6.82
CA LYS A 234 19.16 -12.64 7.17
C LYS A 234 20.38 -12.49 6.26
N GLY A 235 20.25 -11.79 5.13
CA GLY A 235 21.34 -11.45 4.23
C GLY A 235 22.30 -10.41 4.81
N SER A 236 23.30 -10.00 4.03
CA SER A 236 24.36 -9.07 4.49
C SER A 236 24.10 -7.61 4.10
N GLY A 237 23.12 -7.34 3.24
CA GLY A 237 22.92 -6.07 2.55
C GLY A 237 23.71 -5.92 1.25
N LYS A 238 24.34 -6.99 0.75
CA LYS A 238 25.22 -6.93 -0.44
C LYS A 238 24.44 -6.64 -1.73
N ASN A 239 23.16 -7.00 -1.76
CA ASN A 239 22.29 -6.79 -2.90
C ASN A 239 21.51 -5.47 -2.80
N TYR A 240 21.73 -4.68 -1.75
CA TYR A 240 21.16 -3.34 -1.63
C TYR A 240 21.73 -2.41 -2.71
N SER A 241 20.84 -1.83 -3.51
CA SER A 241 21.17 -0.84 -4.52
C SER A 241 20.05 0.19 -4.61
N PRO A 242 20.35 1.50 -4.46
CA PRO A 242 19.35 2.55 -4.61
C PRO A 242 18.64 2.46 -5.96
N PHE A 243 17.35 2.75 -5.97
CA PHE A 243 16.58 2.82 -7.20
C PHE A 243 16.87 4.09 -7.99
N VAL A 244 16.62 4.04 -9.29
CA VAL A 244 16.70 5.20 -10.17
C VAL A 244 15.83 6.33 -9.61
N LYS A 245 16.37 7.55 -9.61
CA LYS A 245 15.63 8.73 -9.16
C LYS A 245 14.58 9.06 -10.20
N THR A 246 13.32 9.18 -9.78
CA THR A 246 12.21 9.57 -10.65
C THR A 246 11.71 10.96 -10.29
N PHE A 247 11.13 11.64 -11.27
CA PHE A 247 10.62 13.00 -11.13
C PHE A 247 9.11 13.05 -11.43
N ARG A 248 8.45 14.10 -10.96
CA ARG A 248 7.02 14.31 -11.21
C ARG A 248 6.81 14.67 -12.68
N VAL A 249 5.97 13.90 -13.36
CA VAL A 249 5.62 14.09 -14.78
C VAL A 249 4.10 14.07 -14.97
N PRO A 250 3.56 14.60 -16.09
CA PRO A 250 2.12 14.74 -16.28
C PRO A 250 1.41 13.44 -16.74
N PHE A 251 2.12 12.32 -16.84
CA PHE A 251 1.60 11.02 -17.27
C PHE A 251 2.01 9.91 -16.29
N LYS A 252 1.32 8.77 -16.34
CA LYS A 252 1.63 7.61 -15.50
C LYS A 252 2.65 6.72 -16.22
N PHE A 253 3.69 6.29 -15.52
CA PHE A 253 4.74 5.47 -16.13
C PHE A 253 5.33 4.46 -15.14
N SER A 254 6.08 3.49 -15.67
CA SER A 254 6.92 2.58 -14.88
C SER A 254 8.23 2.32 -15.63
N ILE A 255 9.33 2.15 -14.89
CA ILE A 255 10.67 1.92 -15.45
C ILE A 255 10.92 0.42 -15.42
N GLU A 256 10.85 -0.24 -16.56
CA GLU A 256 11.08 -1.68 -16.63
C GLU A 256 12.58 -2.00 -16.45
N LYS A 257 13.45 -1.25 -17.14
CA LYS A 257 14.91 -1.43 -17.08
C LYS A 257 15.67 -0.15 -17.42
N PRO A 258 16.87 0.05 -16.85
CA PRO A 258 17.29 -0.46 -15.55
C PRO A 258 16.52 0.25 -14.41
N THR A 259 16.27 -0.45 -13.31
CA THR A 259 15.54 0.08 -12.14
C THR A 259 16.45 0.68 -11.07
N HIS A 260 17.76 0.40 -11.11
CA HIS A 260 18.72 0.89 -10.12
C HIS A 260 19.41 2.19 -10.59
N LEU A 261 19.76 3.04 -9.61
CA LEU A 261 20.41 4.33 -9.81
C LEU A 261 21.76 4.17 -10.50
N ASN A 262 22.58 3.24 -9.99
CA ASN A 262 23.98 3.12 -10.37
C ASN A 262 24.12 2.16 -11.54
N LEU A 263 24.68 2.65 -12.64
CA LEU A 263 25.04 1.88 -13.83
C LEU A 263 26.57 1.83 -13.95
N LYS A 264 27.06 0.78 -14.61
CA LYS A 264 28.49 0.58 -14.81
C LYS A 264 28.94 1.25 -16.09
N TYR A 265 30.02 2.02 -16.02
CA TYR A 265 30.65 2.63 -17.19
C TYR A 265 31.06 1.59 -18.24
N ASN A 266 30.92 2.00 -19.51
CA ASN A 266 31.33 1.25 -20.71
C ASN A 266 30.61 -0.10 -20.87
N LYS A 267 29.33 -0.17 -20.47
CA LYS A 267 28.47 -1.34 -20.63
C LYS A 267 27.26 -1.04 -21.52
N GLU A 268 26.78 -2.06 -22.21
CA GLU A 268 25.52 -2.01 -22.94
C GLU A 268 24.35 -2.15 -21.96
N TYR A 269 23.36 -1.29 -22.12
CA TYR A 269 22.12 -1.32 -21.35
C TYR A 269 20.92 -1.25 -22.30
N LYS A 270 19.90 -2.02 -21.94
CA LYS A 270 18.56 -1.88 -22.50
C LYS A 270 17.73 -1.04 -21.56
N PHE A 271 17.40 0.18 -21.98
CA PHE A 271 16.49 1.06 -21.27
C PHE A 271 15.07 0.79 -21.76
N GLU A 272 14.16 0.52 -20.83
CA GLU A 272 12.75 0.23 -21.10
C GLU A 272 11.88 0.93 -20.05
N PHE A 273 10.82 1.60 -20.50
CA PHE A 273 9.77 2.13 -19.63
C PHE A 273 8.42 2.08 -20.34
N THR A 274 7.36 2.00 -19.54
CA THR A 274 5.99 1.89 -20.04
C THR A 274 5.18 3.12 -19.65
N ILE A 275 4.41 3.66 -20.59
CA ILE A 275 3.42 4.72 -20.39
C ILE A 275 2.03 4.12 -20.29
N PHE A 276 1.26 4.57 -19.30
CA PHE A 276 -0.09 4.10 -19.02
C PHE A 276 -1.13 5.22 -19.14
N ASP A 277 -2.38 4.82 -19.42
CA ASP A 277 -3.56 5.68 -19.38
C ASP A 277 -3.45 6.95 -20.25
N MET A 278 -2.67 6.88 -21.33
CA MET A 278 -2.43 7.97 -22.29
C MET A 278 -2.55 7.41 -23.71
N LYS A 279 -3.21 8.14 -24.61
CA LYS A 279 -3.33 7.72 -26.02
C LYS A 279 -2.00 7.95 -26.73
N GLU A 280 -1.67 7.08 -27.68
CA GLU A 280 -0.39 7.11 -28.40
C GLU A 280 -0.12 8.47 -29.04
N GLU A 281 -1.14 9.10 -29.64
CA GLU A 281 -1.00 10.36 -30.37
C GLU A 281 -0.68 11.54 -29.45
N GLN A 282 -0.84 11.35 -28.13
CA GLN A 282 -0.56 12.36 -27.11
C GLN A 282 0.84 12.18 -26.51
N HIS A 283 1.55 11.10 -26.83
CA HIS A 283 2.84 10.81 -26.22
C HIS A 283 3.90 11.84 -26.63
N PRO A 284 4.67 12.39 -25.68
CA PRO A 284 5.78 13.28 -25.99
C PRO A 284 6.95 12.51 -26.64
N GLU A 285 7.93 13.25 -27.16
CA GLU A 285 9.19 12.65 -27.58
C GLU A 285 10.00 12.27 -26.34
N PHE A 286 10.54 11.04 -26.32
CA PHE A 286 11.36 10.54 -25.21
C PHE A 286 12.82 10.40 -25.64
N SER A 287 13.74 10.81 -24.77
CA SER A 287 15.18 10.77 -25.04
C SER A 287 16.00 10.43 -23.81
N LEU A 288 17.17 9.85 -24.02
CA LEU A 288 18.21 9.69 -23.02
C LEU A 288 19.32 10.70 -23.30
N PHE A 289 19.61 11.55 -22.31
CA PHE A 289 20.69 12.52 -22.36
C PHE A 289 21.92 11.96 -21.64
N SER A 290 23.06 11.98 -22.33
CA SER A 290 24.35 11.72 -21.71
C SER A 290 24.86 12.95 -20.94
N PRO A 291 25.89 12.81 -20.08
CA PRO A 291 26.55 13.91 -19.39
C PRO A 291 26.98 15.07 -20.31
N GLU A 292 27.50 14.75 -21.50
CA GLU A 292 27.88 15.73 -22.54
C GLU A 292 26.69 16.18 -23.41
N LYS A 293 25.47 15.82 -23.02
CA LYS A 293 24.20 16.17 -23.69
C LYS A 293 24.04 15.56 -25.09
N ASN A 294 24.67 14.42 -25.36
CA ASN A 294 24.32 13.63 -26.53
C ASN A 294 22.90 13.07 -26.35
N ILE A 295 22.07 13.23 -27.38
CA ILE A 295 20.65 12.84 -27.35
C ILE A 295 20.48 11.50 -28.04
N ARG A 296 19.86 10.54 -27.35
CA ARG A 296 19.48 9.24 -27.91
C ARG A 296 17.98 9.07 -27.80
N LYS A 297 17.28 8.93 -28.92
CA LYS A 297 15.81 8.84 -28.93
C LYS A 297 15.34 7.43 -28.61
N PHE A 298 14.31 7.33 -27.78
CA PHE A 298 13.60 6.07 -27.57
C PHE A 298 12.64 5.79 -28.72
N HIS A 299 12.37 4.52 -28.96
CA HIS A 299 11.35 4.08 -29.92
C HIS A 299 10.33 3.19 -29.23
N LYS A 300 9.10 3.19 -29.73
CA LYS A 300 8.05 2.30 -29.26
C LYS A 300 8.43 0.86 -29.60
N ILE A 301 8.41 -0.03 -28.61
CA ILE A 301 8.70 -1.46 -28.79
C ILE A 301 7.46 -2.34 -28.75
N SER A 302 6.40 -1.91 -28.03
CA SER A 302 5.15 -2.67 -27.93
C SER A 302 3.95 -1.79 -27.61
N LYS A 303 2.77 -2.29 -28.00
CA LYS A 303 1.47 -1.88 -27.48
C LYS A 303 0.88 -3.06 -26.72
N CYS A 304 0.56 -2.86 -25.46
CA CYS A 304 0.12 -3.91 -24.54
C CYS A 304 -1.40 -4.05 -24.56
N GLN A 305 -1.90 -5.19 -24.07
CA GLN A 305 -3.33 -5.51 -24.09
C GLN A 305 -4.18 -4.53 -23.27
N ASP A 306 -3.61 -3.99 -22.18
CA ASP A 306 -4.20 -2.97 -21.32
C ASP A 306 -4.18 -1.56 -21.93
N GLY A 307 -3.73 -1.42 -23.19
CA GLY A 307 -3.62 -0.16 -23.90
C GLY A 307 -2.38 0.66 -23.54
N SER A 308 -1.49 0.15 -22.69
CA SER A 308 -0.20 0.80 -22.38
C SER A 308 0.82 0.63 -23.51
N PHE A 309 1.87 1.45 -23.50
CA PHE A 309 2.90 1.45 -24.54
C PHE A 309 4.29 1.44 -23.91
N THR A 310 5.12 0.49 -24.33
CA THR A 310 6.50 0.39 -23.87
C THR A 310 7.45 1.01 -24.89
N TYR A 311 8.40 1.79 -24.39
CA TYR A 311 9.47 2.43 -25.14
C TYR A 311 10.81 1.81 -24.77
N GLY A 312 11.67 1.61 -25.77
CA GLY A 312 12.96 0.97 -25.64
C GLY A 312 14.10 1.78 -26.26
N LEU A 313 15.29 1.62 -25.69
CA LEU A 313 16.56 2.10 -26.24
C LEU A 313 17.68 1.18 -25.79
N ASP A 314 18.31 0.50 -26.75
CA ASP A 314 19.55 -0.23 -26.51
C ASP A 314 20.73 0.71 -26.74
N THR A 315 21.56 0.90 -25.72
CA THR A 315 22.69 1.80 -25.85
C THR A 315 23.81 1.54 -24.86
N LYS A 316 25.04 1.81 -25.33
CA LYS A 316 26.24 1.81 -24.53
C LYS A 316 26.31 3.03 -23.62
N VAL A 317 26.43 2.82 -22.32
CA VAL A 317 26.65 3.90 -21.36
C VAL A 317 28.15 4.18 -21.29
N ASP A 318 28.62 5.05 -22.17
CA ASP A 318 30.02 5.31 -22.50
C ASP A 318 30.58 6.61 -21.94
N GLN A 319 29.83 7.28 -21.06
CA GLN A 319 30.23 8.49 -20.36
C GLN A 319 29.95 8.33 -18.87
N LYS A 320 30.88 8.79 -18.03
CA LYS A 320 30.70 8.82 -16.57
C LYS A 320 29.87 10.04 -16.16
N GLY A 321 29.12 9.91 -15.07
CA GLY A 321 28.27 10.97 -14.53
C GLY A 321 26.78 10.70 -14.75
N ASP A 322 25.97 11.76 -14.70
CA ASP A 322 24.51 11.64 -14.67
C ASP A 322 23.92 11.48 -16.08
N TRP A 323 23.15 10.41 -16.25
CA TRP A 323 22.35 10.16 -17.45
C TRP A 323 20.87 10.40 -17.15
N LYS A 324 20.17 11.08 -18.05
CA LYS A 324 18.80 11.56 -17.78
C LYS A 324 17.83 11.05 -18.83
N LEU A 325 16.80 10.34 -18.39
CA LEU A 325 15.62 10.06 -19.20
C LEU A 325 14.73 11.30 -19.17
N VAL A 326 14.42 11.84 -20.35
CA VAL A 326 13.68 13.09 -20.51
C VAL A 326 12.52 12.94 -21.48
N PHE A 327 11.54 13.83 -21.38
CA PHE A 327 10.49 13.98 -22.39
C PHE A 327 10.40 15.42 -22.89
N SER A 328 9.89 15.58 -24.11
CA SER A 328 9.59 16.89 -24.71
C SER A 328 8.27 16.86 -25.45
N SER A 329 7.41 17.84 -25.16
CA SER A 329 6.11 17.98 -25.84
C SER A 329 6.19 18.86 -27.10
N ASP A 330 7.25 19.66 -27.24
CA ASP A 330 7.42 20.63 -28.32
C ASP A 330 8.77 20.50 -29.07
N GLY A 331 9.58 19.51 -28.69
CA GLY A 331 10.92 19.26 -29.23
C GLY A 331 11.98 20.28 -28.78
N LYS A 332 11.65 21.25 -27.93
CA LYS A 332 12.53 22.35 -27.52
C LYS A 332 12.80 22.38 -26.03
N HIS A 333 11.77 22.12 -25.22
CA HIS A 333 11.87 22.07 -23.77
C HIS A 333 11.86 20.61 -23.29
N PHE A 334 12.74 20.30 -22.34
CA PHE A 334 12.92 18.95 -21.84
C PHE A 334 12.73 18.93 -20.33
N ASP A 335 11.86 18.04 -19.88
CA ASP A 335 11.61 17.75 -18.47
C ASP A 335 12.14 16.36 -18.12
N PHE A 336 12.54 16.17 -16.86
CA PHE A 336 13.13 14.92 -16.41
C PHE A 336 12.04 13.91 -16.04
N ILE A 337 12.21 12.67 -16.48
CA ILE A 337 11.45 11.50 -16.02
C ILE A 337 12.26 10.76 -14.96
N ALA A 338 13.53 10.50 -15.26
CA ALA A 338 14.42 9.73 -14.40
C ALA A 338 15.89 10.13 -14.54
N GLN A 339 16.68 9.89 -13.50
CA GLN A 339 18.13 10.11 -13.50
C GLN A 339 18.88 8.89 -12.96
N TYR A 340 19.88 8.48 -13.73
CA TYR A 340 20.85 7.44 -13.42
C TYR A 340 22.21 8.05 -13.13
N HIS A 341 23.05 7.34 -12.38
CA HIS A 341 24.44 7.69 -12.13
C HIS A 341 25.36 6.61 -12.70
N VAL A 342 26.47 7.02 -13.31
CA VAL A 342 27.44 6.11 -13.93
C VAL A 342 28.82 6.35 -13.34
N ASP A 343 29.33 5.32 -12.64
CA ASP A 343 30.62 5.35 -11.94
C ASP A 343 31.84 5.10 -12.86
#